data_AF-A0A314ZIZ0-F1
#
_entry.id   AF-A0A314ZIZ0-F1
#
_cell.length_a   1.000
_cell.length_b   1.000
_cell.length_c   1.000
_cell.angle_alpha   90.00
_cell.angle_beta   90.00
_cell.angle_gamma   90.00
#
_symmetry.space_group_name_H-M   'P 1'
#
loop_
_entity.id
_entity.type
_entity.pdbx_description
1 polymer ?
#
loop_
_entity_poly.entity_id
_entity_poly.type
_entity_poly.pdbx_seq_one_letter_code
_entity_poly.pdbx_strand_id
1 'polypeptide(L)' 'MHPFAYSQLDYNFYDRSCPRLSTIVRYNLWAAIRNDSRMAASLLRMHFHDCIVNVTVLSSTSLSPLKN' A
#
# COMPACT_ATOMS: atom_id res chain seq x y z
N MET A 1 26.84 -1.39 -2.48
CA MET A 1 26.17 -0.24 -1.84
C MET A 1 24.68 -0.32 -2.13
N HIS A 2 23.87 -0.69 -1.14
CA HIS A 2 22.45 -0.35 -1.04
C HIS A 2 22.17 -0.15 0.47
N PRO A 3 21.59 0.98 0.90
CA PRO A 3 21.16 1.12 2.28
C PRO A 3 19.93 0.22 2.46
N PHE A 4 20.07 -0.84 3.25
CA PHE A 4 18.92 -1.68 3.60
C PHE A 4 18.04 -0.91 4.58
N ALA A 5 17.10 -0.14 4.05
CA ALA A 5 15.84 0.05 4.73
C ALA A 5 15.17 -1.33 4.82
N TYR A 6 14.77 -1.78 6.02
CA TYR A 6 13.95 -2.97 6.20
C TYR A 6 12.54 -2.67 5.69
N SER A 7 12.35 -2.78 4.38
CA SER A 7 11.04 -2.68 3.75
C SER A 7 10.38 -4.06 3.75
N GLN A 8 9.23 -4.19 4.42
CA GLN A 8 8.39 -5.40 4.33
C GLN A 8 7.52 -5.43 3.06
N LEU A 9 7.75 -4.52 2.11
CA LEU A 9 6.98 -4.44 0.86
C LEU A 9 7.59 -5.35 -0.21
N ASP A 10 6.72 -6.13 -0.85
CA ASP A 10 7.06 -7.02 -1.97
C ASP A 10 6.07 -6.79 -3.12
N TYR A 11 6.57 -6.73 -4.35
CA TYR A 11 5.74 -6.52 -5.55
C TYR A 11 4.72 -7.64 -5.77
N ASN A 12 5.03 -8.85 -5.32
CA ASN A 12 4.26 -10.07 -5.54
C ASN A 12 3.46 -10.49 -4.28
N PHE A 13 3.31 -9.60 -3.29
CA PHE A 13 2.68 -9.90 -2.01
C PHE A 13 1.31 -10.58 -2.15
N TYR A 14 0.52 -10.20 -3.16
CA TYR A 14 -0.82 -10.73 -3.40
C TYR A 14 -0.90 -11.79 -4.49
N ASP A 15 0.20 -12.21 -5.10
CA ASP A 15 0.16 -13.10 -6.27
C ASP A 15 -0.50 -14.46 -5.97
N ARG A 16 -0.36 -14.96 -4.73
CA ARG A 16 -0.97 -16.23 -4.32
C ARG A 16 -2.39 -16.08 -3.77
N SER A 17 -2.63 -15.03 -2.97
CA SER A 17 -3.90 -14.85 -2.26
C SER A 17 -4.96 -14.15 -3.10
N CYS A 18 -4.55 -13.22 -3.98
CA CYS A 18 -5.42 -12.47 -4.88
C CYS A 18 -4.67 -12.08 -6.18
N PRO A 19 -4.42 -13.04 -7.10
CA PRO A 19 -3.61 -12.81 -8.31
C PRO A 19 -4.17 -11.74 -9.25
N ARG A 20 -5.46 -11.42 -9.13
CA ARG A 20 -6.14 -10.42 -9.98
C ARG A 20 -6.27 -9.05 -9.33
N LEU A 21 -5.68 -8.84 -8.14
CA LEU A 21 -5.84 -7.60 -7.37
C LEU A 21 -5.56 -6.34 -8.20
N SER A 22 -4.41 -6.29 -8.87
CA SER A 22 -4.01 -5.14 -9.69
C SER A 22 -5.01 -4.84 -10.81
N THR A 23 -5.58 -5.89 -11.43
CA THR A 23 -6.59 -5.77 -12.48
C THR A 23 -7.92 -5.26 -11.92
N ILE A 24 -8.36 -5.80 -10.78
CA ILE A 24 -9.61 -5.38 -10.12
C ILE A 24 -9.54 -3.91 -9.71
N VAL A 25 -8.45 -3.50 -9.06
CA VAL A 25 -8.24 -2.10 -8.65
C VAL A 25 -8.23 -1.20 -9.88
N ARG A 26 -7.45 -1.55 -10.91
CA ARG A 26 -7.31 -0.72 -12.13
C ARG A 26 -8.64 -0.56 -12.86
N TYR A 27 -9.43 -1.62 -12.99
CA TYR A 27 -10.75 -1.56 -13.64
C TYR A 27 -11.69 -0.56 -12.94
N ASN A 28 -11.79 -0.64 -11.61
CA ASN A 28 -12.64 0.26 -10.83
C ASN A 28 -12.12 1.71 -10.85
N LEU A 29 -10.80 1.89 -10.75
CA LEU A 29 -10.17 3.22 -10.83
C LEU A 29 -10.55 3.90 -12.16
N TRP A 30 -10.44 3.19 -13.28
CA TRP A 30 -10.79 3.73 -14.60
C TRP A 30 -12.29 4.00 -14.75
N ALA A 31 -13.15 3.15 -14.19
CA ALA A 31 -14.59 3.42 -14.19
C ALA A 31 -14.92 4.70 -13.42
N ALA A 32 -14.31 4.90 -12.25
CA ALA A 32 -14.50 6.09 -11.43
C ALA A 32 -13.94 7.36 -12.12
N ILE A 33 -12.76 7.28 -12.74
CA ILE A 33 -12.16 8.40 -13.48
C ILE A 33 -12.98 8.77 -14.72
N ARG A 34 -13.55 7.79 -15.43
CA ARG A 34 -14.44 8.07 -16.57
C ARG A 34 -15.73 8.77 -16.13
N ASN A 35 -16.24 8.45 -14.94
CA ASN A 35 -17.41 9.09 -14.37
C ASN A 35 -17.11 10.52 -13.87
N ASP A 36 -15.97 10.71 -13.20
CA ASP A 36 -15.46 12.02 -12.79
C ASP A 36 -13.92 12.05 -12.88
N SER A 37 -13.40 12.84 -13.82
CA SER A 37 -11.96 13.00 -14.04
C SER A 37 -11.21 13.52 -12.81
N ARG A 38 -11.87 14.28 -11.92
CA ARG A 38 -11.27 14.79 -10.68
C ARG A 38 -10.93 13.66 -9.71
N MET A 39 -11.55 12.49 -9.85
CA MET A 39 -11.30 11.33 -9.00
C MET A 39 -9.83 10.91 -9.01
N ALA A 40 -9.12 11.04 -10.14
CA ALA A 40 -7.69 10.75 -10.21
C ALA A 40 -6.89 11.60 -9.21
N ALA A 41 -7.13 12.92 -9.20
CA ALA A 41 -6.47 13.85 -8.30
C ALA A 41 -6.89 13.63 -6.84
N SER A 42 -8.17 13.34 -6.59
CA SER A 42 -8.70 13.07 -5.25
C SER A 42 -8.07 11.82 -4.62
N LEU A 43 -7.95 10.72 -5.37
CA LEU A 43 -7.34 9.47 -4.89
C LEU A 43 -5.84 9.63 -4.59
N LEU A 44 -5.11 10.35 -5.45
CA LEU A 44 -3.71 10.68 -5.19
C LEU A 44 -3.59 11.52 -3.91
N ARG A 45 -4.39 12.58 -3.78
CA ARG A 45 -4.40 13.44 -2.59
C ARG A 45 -4.72 12.64 -1.32
N MET A 46 -5.66 11.71 -1.38
CA MET A 46 -6.01 10.82 -0.26
C MET A 46 -4.82 9.96 0.17
N HIS A 47 -4.14 9.30 -0.78
CA HIS A 47 -2.95 8.51 -0.46
C HIS A 47 -1.86 9.34 0.22
N PHE A 48 -1.58 10.54 -0.29
CA PHE A 48 -0.63 11.45 0.35
C PHE A 48 -1.10 11.89 1.73
N HIS A 49 -2.39 12.19 1.90
CA HIS A 49 -2.94 12.59 3.19
C HIS A 49 -2.81 11.49 4.24
N ASP A 50 -3.05 10.23 3.88
CA ASP A 50 -2.95 9.08 4.78
C ASP A 50 -1.50 8.74 5.15
N CYS A 51 -0.55 8.95 4.23
CA CYS A 51 0.87 8.68 4.50
C CYS A 51 1.58 9.84 5.23
N ILE A 52 1.17 11.08 5.01
CA ILE A 52 1.77 12.26 5.66
C ILE A 52 1.21 12.44 7.08
N VAL A 53 -0.04 12.04 7.33
CA VAL A 53 -0.62 12.00 8.69
C VAL A 53 -0.17 10.70 9.36
N ASN A 54 0.94 10.79 10.08
CA ASN A 54 1.64 9.69 10.73
C ASN A 54 0.75 8.93 11.74
N VAL A 55 0.14 7.80 11.35
CA VAL A 55 -0.40 6.83 12.33
C VAL A 55 0.73 5.87 12.70
N THR A 56 1.64 6.34 13.55
CA THR A 56 2.62 5.46 14.20
C THR A 56 1.90 4.41 15.03
N VAL A 57 1.64 3.24 14.45
CA VAL A 57 1.56 2.00 15.24
C VAL A 57 3.00 1.65 15.56
N LEU A 58 3.28 1.59 16.86
CA LEU A 58 4.55 1.23 17.46
C LEU A 58 5.29 0.19 16.62
N SER A 59 6.50 0.55 16.20
CA SER A 59 7.46 -0.35 15.59
C SER A 59 7.40 -1.69 16.32
N SER A 60 7.01 -2.75 15.61
CA SER A 60 7.11 -4.13 16.08
C SER A 60 8.59 -4.51 16.14
N THR A 61 9.33 -3.84 17.01
CA THR A 61 10.71 -4.11 17.38
C THR A 61 10.79 -4.16 18.90
N SER A 62 9.93 -4.95 19.53
CA SER A 62 10.21 -5.61 20.81
C SER A 62 9.15 -6.69 21.04
N LEU A 63 9.31 -7.82 20.39
CA LEU A 63 9.11 -9.16 20.95
C LEU A 63 9.58 -10.14 19.87
N SER A 64 10.90 -10.26 19.73
CA SER A 64 11.47 -11.52 19.28
C SER A 64 10.87 -12.61 20.18
N PRO A 65 10.20 -13.65 19.65
CA PRO A 65 9.80 -14.78 20.48
C PRO A 65 11.07 -15.33 21.09
N LEU A 66 11.08 -15.52 22.42
CA LEU A 66 12.12 -16.28 23.10
C LEU A 66 12.35 -17.56 22.30
N LYS A 67 13.50 -17.63 21.63
CA LYS A 67 14.03 -18.86 21.09
C LYS A 67 14.86 -19.45 22.23
N ASN A 68 14.31 -20.52 22.80
CA ASN A 68 14.89 -21.49 23.74
C ASN A 68 15.96 -20.99 24.72
#